data_AF-A0AAN0KQL1-F1
#
_entry.id   AF-A0AAN0KQL1-F1
#
_cell.length_a   1.000
_cell.length_b   1.000
_cell.length_c   1.000
_cell.angle_alpha   90.00
_cell.angle_beta   90.00
_cell.angle_gamma   90.00
#
_symmetry.space_group_name_H-M   'P 1'
#
loop_
_entity.id
_entity.type
_entity.pdbx_description
1 polymer ?
#
loop_
_entity_poly.entity_id
_entity_poly.type
_entity_poly.pdbx_seq_one_letter_code
_entity_poly.pdbx_strand_id
1 'polypeptide(L)'
;MPVLVLLVPTSQAQVAQPSAEAASMQHWIVRTGDHRARPFVIVDKREARLWIYDARGQLVESTAVLLGSARGDASVPGIGQRPLGQIRADERTTPAGRFWLEPGRNLAGEDILWLDYGAAVSLHRVRPGGPQDRRLPRLMTRSAADNRISYGCINVPIAVYNRSLHAAFSSGGGYAYVLPEVQSLRQAFPFVQPLAARAAAARAQGGVGGAQPRSARAGRVLPMAPLPLLLPPVAPLALPLVPPVPPVPAPPVD
;
A
#
# COMPACT_ATOMS: atom_id res chain seq x y z
N MET A 1 -30.29 40.38 29.86
CA MET A 1 -30.01 39.88 28.50
C MET A 1 -29.31 38.53 28.64
N PRO A 2 -29.98 37.38 28.45
CA PRO A 2 -29.33 36.08 28.61
C PRO A 2 -28.48 35.77 27.38
N VAL A 3 -27.27 35.24 27.61
CA VAL A 3 -26.35 34.79 26.57
C VAL A 3 -26.81 33.41 26.09
N LEU A 4 -27.26 33.33 24.84
CA LEU A 4 -27.58 32.08 24.18
C LEU A 4 -26.28 31.36 23.79
N VAL A 5 -25.90 30.36 24.58
CA VAL A 5 -24.78 29.46 24.23
C VAL A 5 -25.30 28.48 23.18
N LEU A 6 -24.97 28.74 21.92
CA LEU A 6 -25.14 27.77 20.84
C LEU A 6 -24.16 26.62 21.05
N LEU A 7 -24.68 25.49 21.57
CA LEU A 7 -24.03 24.19 21.50
C LEU A 7 -23.90 23.80 20.02
N VAL A 8 -22.72 24.04 19.44
CA VAL A 8 -22.38 23.49 18.12
C VAL A 8 -22.18 21.98 18.29
N PRO A 9 -22.94 21.12 17.61
CA PRO A 9 -22.72 19.69 17.67
C PRO A 9 -21.32 19.40 17.09
N THR A 10 -20.44 18.84 17.91
CA THR A 10 -19.16 18.30 17.46
C THR A 10 -19.45 17.16 16.48
N SER A 11 -19.28 17.44 15.18
CA SER A 11 -19.25 16.42 14.15
C SER A 11 -18.17 15.41 14.53
N GLN A 12 -18.57 14.21 14.97
CA GLN A 12 -17.63 13.13 15.17
C GLN A 12 -16.92 12.90 13.84
N ALA A 13 -15.61 13.12 13.80
CA ALA A 13 -14.80 12.81 12.64
C ALA A 13 -14.92 11.29 12.42
N GLN A 14 -15.67 10.89 11.40
CA GLN A 14 -15.83 9.49 11.06
C GLN A 14 -14.45 8.95 10.68
N VAL A 15 -13.92 8.03 11.50
CA VAL A 15 -12.62 7.41 11.27
C VAL A 15 -12.69 6.70 9.92
N ALA A 16 -11.93 7.21 8.95
CA ALA A 16 -11.87 6.62 7.62
C ALA A 16 -11.50 5.14 7.75
N GLN A 17 -12.18 4.28 7.00
CA GLN A 17 -11.90 2.84 6.95
C GLN A 17 -11.20 2.48 5.64
N PRO A 18 -10.27 1.51 5.65
CA PRO A 18 -9.68 0.99 4.43
C PRO A 18 -10.75 0.42 3.49
N SER A 19 -10.57 0.62 2.18
CA SER A 19 -11.36 -0.10 1.17
C SER A 19 -11.15 -1.61 1.32
N ALA A 20 -12.05 -2.41 0.74
CA ALA A 20 -11.90 -3.86 0.76
C ALA A 20 -10.57 -4.33 0.13
N GLU A 21 -10.08 -3.62 -0.90
CA GLU A 21 -8.79 -3.91 -1.54
C GLU A 21 -7.62 -3.54 -0.62
N ALA A 22 -7.65 -2.36 0.02
CA ALA A 22 -6.63 -1.95 0.99
C ALA A 22 -6.58 -2.86 2.22
N ALA A 23 -7.73 -3.27 2.76
CA ALA A 23 -7.81 -4.23 3.85
C ALA A 23 -7.26 -5.61 3.44
N SER A 24 -7.56 -6.05 2.22
CA SER A 24 -7.04 -7.33 1.70
C SER A 24 -5.52 -7.30 1.51
N MET A 25 -5.00 -6.17 1.03
CA MET A 25 -3.57 -5.94 0.91
C MET A 25 -2.88 -5.94 2.27
N GLN A 26 -3.38 -5.17 3.24
CA GLN A 26 -2.83 -5.12 4.60
C GLN A 26 -2.78 -6.52 5.24
N HIS A 27 -3.89 -7.26 5.13
CA HIS A 27 -3.96 -8.61 5.68
C HIS A 27 -2.94 -9.55 5.02
N TRP A 28 -2.77 -9.45 3.70
CA TRP A 28 -1.77 -10.25 2.99
C TRP A 28 -0.34 -9.89 3.43
N ILE A 29 0.02 -8.60 3.44
CA ILE A 29 1.36 -8.09 3.83
C ILE A 29 1.77 -8.63 5.20
N VAL A 30 0.88 -8.47 6.20
CA VAL A 30 1.19 -8.88 7.58
C VAL A 30 1.30 -10.39 7.70
N ARG A 31 0.40 -11.14 7.04
CA ARG A 31 0.39 -12.60 7.11
C ARG A 31 1.62 -13.23 6.44
N THR A 32 2.10 -12.65 5.35
CA THR A 32 3.28 -13.18 4.61
C THR A 32 4.59 -12.60 5.10
N GLY A 33 4.56 -11.50 5.87
CA GLY A 33 5.77 -10.78 6.28
C GLY A 33 6.45 -10.05 5.13
N ASP A 34 5.73 -9.73 4.05
CA ASP A 34 6.30 -9.13 2.85
C ASP A 34 6.94 -7.75 3.09
N HIS A 35 6.48 -7.03 4.13
CA HIS A 35 7.09 -5.78 4.61
C HIS A 35 8.40 -5.98 5.38
N ARG A 36 8.85 -7.21 5.61
CA ARG A 36 10.13 -7.56 6.25
C ARG A 36 10.37 -6.83 7.59
N ALA A 37 9.33 -6.73 8.41
CA ALA A 37 9.36 -6.01 9.69
C ALA A 37 9.82 -4.54 9.59
N ARG A 38 9.58 -3.89 8.44
CA ARG A 38 9.76 -2.45 8.21
C ARG A 38 8.41 -1.74 8.24
N PRO A 39 8.32 -0.45 8.60
CA PRO A 39 7.09 0.30 8.40
C PRO A 39 6.69 0.28 6.92
N PHE A 40 5.39 0.38 6.66
CA PHE A 40 4.89 0.40 5.29
C PHE A 40 3.67 1.30 5.13
N VAL A 41 3.41 1.70 3.89
CA VAL A 41 2.21 2.43 3.51
C VAL A 41 1.41 1.67 2.47
N ILE A 42 0.10 1.82 2.51
CA ILE A 42 -0.79 1.42 1.41
C ILE A 42 -1.39 2.68 0.81
N VAL A 43 -1.23 2.87 -0.50
CA VAL A 43 -1.80 3.99 -1.24
C VAL A 43 -2.95 3.46 -2.07
N ASP A 44 -4.18 3.79 -1.66
CA ASP A 44 -5.38 3.51 -2.42
C ASP A 44 -5.60 4.62 -3.43
N LYS A 45 -5.32 4.33 -4.71
CA LYS A 45 -5.45 5.31 -5.78
C LYS A 45 -6.90 5.67 -6.08
N ARG A 46 -7.84 4.74 -5.89
CA ARG A 46 -9.27 4.97 -6.16
C ARG A 46 -9.87 5.92 -5.13
N GLU A 47 -9.46 5.77 -3.87
CA GLU A 47 -9.90 6.61 -2.75
C GLU A 47 -8.98 7.82 -2.49
N ALA A 48 -7.90 7.98 -3.27
CA ALA A 48 -6.86 8.99 -3.08
C ALA A 48 -6.43 9.12 -1.60
N ARG A 49 -6.15 7.97 -1.00
CA ARG A 49 -5.89 7.84 0.45
C ARG A 49 -4.64 7.03 0.72
N LEU A 50 -3.90 7.44 1.73
CA LEU A 50 -2.71 6.75 2.23
C LEU A 50 -2.97 6.25 3.65
N TRP A 51 -2.60 5.00 3.88
CA TRP A 51 -2.64 4.32 5.18
C TRP A 51 -1.22 4.03 5.64
N ILE A 52 -0.85 4.45 6.84
CA ILE A 52 0.49 4.30 7.41
C ILE A 52 0.45 3.20 8.46
N TYR A 53 1.32 2.21 8.33
CA TYR A 53 1.43 1.09 9.25
C TYR A 53 2.83 1.01 9.85
N ASP A 54 2.90 0.62 11.13
CA ASP A 54 4.15 0.35 11.80
C ASP A 54 4.77 -1.00 11.36
N ALA A 55 5.96 -1.33 11.88
CA ALA A 55 6.65 -2.58 11.58
C ALA A 55 5.88 -3.85 11.99
N ARG A 56 4.90 -3.72 12.90
CA ARG A 56 4.02 -4.82 13.35
C ARG A 56 2.72 -4.88 12.52
N GLY A 57 2.55 -4.00 11.53
CA GLY A 57 1.36 -3.91 10.72
C GLY A 57 0.16 -3.27 11.40
N GLN A 58 0.38 -2.54 12.50
CA GLN A 58 -0.66 -1.77 13.19
C GLN A 58 -0.85 -0.44 12.47
N LEU A 59 -2.12 -0.03 12.30
CA LEU A 59 -2.44 1.26 11.68
C LEU A 59 -1.99 2.39 12.60
N VAL A 60 -1.10 3.24 12.09
CA VAL A 60 -0.63 4.46 12.77
C VAL A 60 -1.57 5.61 12.45
N GLU A 61 -1.83 5.85 11.16
CA GLU A 61 -2.61 7.00 10.69
C GLU A 61 -3.12 6.79 9.27
N SER A 62 -4.17 7.53 8.87
CA SER A 62 -4.58 7.65 7.47
C SER A 62 -4.75 9.11 7.06
N THR A 63 -4.54 9.40 5.77
CA THR A 63 -4.71 10.76 5.24
C THR A 63 -5.11 10.77 3.76
N ALA A 64 -5.81 11.81 3.32
CA ALA A 64 -6.01 12.09 1.90
C ALA A 64 -4.65 12.47 1.26
N VAL A 65 -4.46 12.10 -0.01
CA VAL A 65 -3.24 12.40 -0.76
C VAL A 65 -3.57 12.93 -2.14
N LEU A 66 -2.70 13.78 -2.68
CA LEU A 66 -2.76 14.15 -4.10
C LEU A 66 -1.94 13.15 -4.91
N LEU A 67 -2.48 12.74 -6.05
CA LEU A 67 -1.90 11.77 -6.96
C LEU A 67 -1.71 12.39 -8.35
N GLY A 68 -1.10 11.61 -9.24
CA GLY A 68 -1.02 11.92 -10.66
C GLY A 68 -2.36 12.35 -11.22
N SER A 69 -2.35 13.41 -12.04
CA SER A 69 -3.56 13.97 -12.65
C SER A 69 -4.26 12.99 -13.61
N ALA A 70 -3.51 12.11 -14.27
CA ALA A 70 -4.07 11.02 -15.06
C ALA A 70 -4.37 9.78 -14.20
N ARG A 71 -5.41 9.05 -14.59
CA ARG A 71 -5.64 7.69 -14.14
C ARG A 71 -4.77 6.73 -14.94
N GLY A 72 -4.11 5.80 -14.28
CA GLY A 72 -3.26 4.81 -14.94
C GLY A 72 -2.27 4.19 -13.97
N ASP A 73 -1.87 2.95 -14.21
CA ASP A 73 -1.11 2.12 -13.26
C ASP A 73 0.38 1.98 -13.57
N ALA A 74 0.85 2.52 -14.69
CA ALA A 74 2.24 2.40 -15.12
C ALA A 74 2.82 3.77 -15.48
N SER A 75 4.10 3.96 -15.18
CA SER A 75 4.88 5.08 -15.70
C SER A 75 5.30 4.81 -17.14
N VAL A 76 5.39 5.86 -17.96
CA VAL A 76 5.97 5.77 -19.31
C VAL A 76 7.50 5.64 -19.21
N PRO A 77 8.16 4.78 -20.01
CA PRO A 77 9.62 4.69 -20.03
C PRO A 77 10.27 6.07 -20.27
N GLY A 78 11.33 6.36 -19.52
CA GLY A 78 12.07 7.62 -19.67
C GLY A 78 11.41 8.86 -19.06
N ILE A 79 10.21 8.74 -18.46
CA ILE A 79 9.46 9.91 -17.97
C ILE A 79 10.21 10.72 -16.93
N GLY A 80 11.01 10.07 -16.08
CA GLY A 80 11.77 10.74 -15.03
C GLY A 80 12.89 11.65 -15.55
N GLN A 81 13.30 11.51 -16.81
CA GLN A 81 14.33 12.33 -17.44
C GLN A 81 13.75 13.46 -18.30
N ARG A 82 12.42 13.50 -18.50
CA ARG A 82 11.76 14.51 -19.32
C ARG A 82 11.48 15.78 -18.53
N PRO A 83 11.68 16.98 -19.11
CA PRO A 83 11.20 18.22 -18.53
C PRO A 83 9.69 18.18 -18.27
N LEU A 84 9.23 18.75 -17.15
CA LEU A 84 7.80 18.72 -16.76
C LEU A 84 6.87 19.25 -17.85
N GLY A 85 7.27 20.30 -18.58
CA GLY A 85 6.51 20.87 -19.69
C GLY A 85 6.32 19.94 -20.88
N GLN A 86 7.12 18.88 -20.99
CA GLN A 86 7.01 17.87 -22.04
C GLN A 86 6.19 16.66 -21.60
N ILE A 87 5.84 16.51 -20.31
CA ILE A 87 5.02 15.41 -19.83
C ILE A 87 3.55 15.70 -20.19
N ARG A 88 3.00 14.85 -21.07
CA ARG A 88 1.63 14.97 -21.56
C ARG A 88 0.63 14.70 -20.44
N ALA A 89 -0.60 15.18 -20.61
CA ALA A 89 -1.63 15.05 -19.58
C ALA A 89 -1.93 13.58 -19.22
N ASP A 90 -1.97 12.70 -20.21
CA ASP A 90 -2.22 11.26 -20.09
C ASP A 90 -1.07 10.48 -19.43
N GLU A 91 0.14 11.03 -19.41
CA GLU A 91 1.33 10.39 -18.84
C GLU A 91 1.52 10.68 -17.34
N ARG A 92 0.73 11.59 -16.76
CA ARG A 92 0.88 12.06 -15.37
C ARG A 92 0.25 11.10 -14.37
N THR A 93 0.71 9.86 -14.34
CA THR A 93 0.16 8.78 -13.52
C THR A 93 1.00 8.52 -12.28
N THR A 94 0.37 8.08 -11.19
CA THR A 94 1.09 7.45 -10.07
C THR A 94 1.15 5.95 -10.32
N PRO A 95 2.34 5.33 -10.43
CA PRO A 95 2.46 3.91 -10.76
C PRO A 95 1.92 3.02 -9.63
N ALA A 96 1.27 1.92 -9.99
CA ALA A 96 0.85 0.87 -9.06
C ALA A 96 1.97 -0.15 -8.88
N GLY A 97 2.02 -0.80 -7.71
CA GLY A 97 3.01 -1.82 -7.42
C GLY A 97 3.59 -1.75 -6.01
N ARG A 98 4.65 -2.51 -5.79
CA ARG A 98 5.39 -2.57 -4.53
C ARG A 98 6.73 -1.87 -4.70
N PHE A 99 7.00 -0.89 -3.86
CA PHE A 99 8.18 -0.04 -3.94
C PHE A 99 8.91 -0.01 -2.60
N TRP A 100 10.23 0.15 -2.67
CA TRP A 100 11.04 0.56 -1.51
C TRP A 100 10.92 2.08 -1.37
N LEU A 101 10.50 2.56 -0.20
CA LEU A 101 10.49 3.97 0.15
C LEU A 101 11.84 4.35 0.74
N GLU A 102 12.67 4.98 -0.07
CA GLU A 102 14.02 5.40 0.32
C GLU A 102 14.02 6.85 0.82
N PRO A 103 14.47 7.12 2.05
CA PRO A 103 14.65 8.49 2.52
C PRO A 103 15.70 9.22 1.70
N GLY A 104 15.39 10.44 1.27
CA GLY A 104 16.32 11.27 0.52
C GLY A 104 15.96 12.73 0.59
N ARG A 105 16.65 13.54 -0.23
CA ARG A 105 16.38 14.97 -0.37
C ARG A 105 16.14 15.33 -1.82
N ASN A 106 15.23 16.27 -2.04
CA ASN A 106 15.05 16.87 -3.35
C ASN A 106 16.10 17.96 -3.62
N LEU A 107 16.08 18.55 -4.83
CA LEU A 107 17.01 19.60 -5.24
C LEU A 107 16.93 20.89 -4.39
N ALA A 108 15.80 21.10 -3.69
CA ALA A 108 15.63 22.21 -2.75
C ALA A 108 16.10 21.85 -1.32
N GLY A 109 16.65 20.65 -1.12
CA GLY A 109 17.14 20.17 0.17
C GLY A 109 16.06 19.65 1.12
N GLU A 110 14.79 19.58 0.69
CA GLU A 110 13.69 19.09 1.52
C GLU A 110 13.71 17.56 1.60
N ASP A 111 13.44 17.00 2.78
CA ASP A 111 13.29 15.55 2.94
C ASP A 111 12.10 15.04 2.13
N ILE A 112 12.32 13.94 1.41
CA ILE A 112 11.32 13.20 0.63
C ILE A 112 11.52 11.70 0.84
N LEU A 113 10.53 10.91 0.46
CA LEU A 113 10.67 9.46 0.32
C LEU A 113 10.61 9.13 -1.17
N TRP A 114 11.70 8.66 -1.75
CA TRP A 114 11.74 8.18 -3.13
C TRP A 114 10.93 6.90 -3.25
N LEU A 115 10.03 6.86 -4.23
CA LEU A 115 9.19 5.70 -4.53
C LEU A 115 9.73 4.95 -5.75
N ASP A 116 10.01 5.69 -6.83
CA ASP A 116 10.57 5.17 -8.07
C ASP A 116 11.52 6.22 -8.65
N TYR A 117 12.82 5.97 -8.52
CA TYR A 117 13.86 6.86 -9.03
C TYR A 117 13.83 6.98 -10.56
N GLY A 118 13.60 5.89 -11.28
CA GLY A 118 13.59 5.88 -12.75
C GLY A 118 12.47 6.72 -13.34
N ALA A 119 11.32 6.73 -12.67
CA ALA A 119 10.17 7.56 -13.02
C ALA A 119 10.16 8.95 -12.36
N ALA A 120 11.17 9.27 -11.54
CA ALA A 120 11.23 10.48 -10.71
C ALA A 120 9.99 10.70 -9.82
N VAL A 121 9.42 9.60 -9.29
CA VAL A 121 8.25 9.63 -8.41
C VAL A 121 8.68 9.55 -6.96
N SER A 122 8.15 10.46 -6.14
CA SER A 122 8.38 10.48 -4.69
C SER A 122 7.09 10.71 -3.92
N LEU A 123 7.11 10.33 -2.64
CA LEU A 123 6.15 10.72 -1.63
C LEU A 123 6.72 11.90 -0.85
N HIS A 124 6.00 13.02 -0.81
CA HIS A 124 6.49 14.23 -0.16
C HIS A 124 5.37 15.14 0.32
N ARG A 125 5.75 16.15 1.12
CA ARG A 125 4.84 17.21 1.58
C ARG A 125 4.16 17.90 0.40
N VAL A 126 2.88 18.19 0.54
CA VAL A 126 2.16 19.07 -0.38
C VAL A 126 2.80 20.46 -0.36
N ARG A 127 3.05 21.00 -1.55
CA ARG A 127 3.46 22.40 -1.74
C ARG A 127 2.26 23.20 -2.25
N PRO A 128 2.14 24.50 -1.96
CA PRO A 128 1.00 25.32 -2.36
C PRO A 128 0.72 25.29 -3.87
N GLY A 129 1.77 25.13 -4.70
CA GLY A 129 1.66 25.19 -6.16
C GLY A 129 1.28 26.60 -6.64
N GLY A 130 0.84 26.71 -7.89
CA GLY A 130 0.20 27.93 -8.37
C GLY A 130 -1.18 28.12 -7.72
N PRO A 131 -1.70 29.36 -7.54
CA PRO A 131 -3.01 29.61 -6.93
C PRO A 131 -4.16 28.81 -7.55
N GLN A 132 -4.10 28.57 -8.86
CA GLN A 132 -5.06 27.79 -9.63
C GLN A 132 -5.07 26.29 -9.31
N ASP A 133 -3.96 25.75 -8.79
CA ASP A 133 -3.86 24.30 -8.50
C ASP A 133 -4.72 23.91 -7.29
N ARG A 134 -4.96 24.84 -6.35
CA ARG A 134 -5.79 24.65 -5.15
C ARG A 134 -5.43 23.38 -4.36
N ARG A 135 -4.14 23.04 -4.27
CA ARG A 135 -3.65 21.77 -3.70
C ARG A 135 -4.09 21.51 -2.25
N LEU A 136 -4.02 22.52 -1.39
CA LEU A 136 -4.46 22.40 0.00
C LEU A 136 -5.99 22.22 0.11
N PRO A 137 -6.83 23.05 -0.56
CA PRO A 137 -8.27 22.80 -0.61
C PRO A 137 -8.65 21.40 -1.09
N ARG A 138 -7.98 20.85 -2.12
CA ARG A 138 -8.24 19.49 -2.63
C ARG A 138 -8.17 18.44 -1.53
N LEU A 139 -7.12 18.48 -0.70
CA LEU A 139 -6.93 17.57 0.43
C LEU A 139 -8.01 17.67 1.52
N MET A 140 -8.80 18.74 1.54
CA MET A 140 -9.93 18.93 2.47
C MET A 140 -11.26 18.43 1.89
N THR A 141 -11.32 18.15 0.59
CA THR A 141 -12.53 17.63 -0.05
C THR A 141 -12.77 16.16 0.31
N ARG A 142 -14.02 15.71 0.16
CA ARG A 142 -14.37 14.28 0.32
C ARG A 142 -14.11 13.46 -0.93
N SER A 143 -13.97 14.11 -2.11
CA SER A 143 -13.94 13.44 -3.41
C SER A 143 -12.51 13.06 -3.79
N ALA A 144 -12.26 11.76 -3.99
CA ALA A 144 -10.97 11.30 -4.50
C ALA A 144 -10.63 11.85 -5.89
N ALA A 145 -11.63 12.22 -6.69
CA ALA A 145 -11.43 12.83 -8.00
C ALA A 145 -10.80 14.22 -7.89
N ASP A 146 -11.08 14.97 -6.82
CA ASP A 146 -10.50 16.30 -6.59
C ASP A 146 -9.00 16.21 -6.29
N ASN A 147 -8.50 15.04 -5.90
CA ASN A 147 -7.12 14.82 -5.49
C ASN A 147 -6.17 14.43 -6.65
N ARG A 148 -6.57 14.68 -7.90
CA ARG A 148 -5.79 14.38 -9.10
C ARG A 148 -5.17 15.66 -9.68
N ILE A 149 -3.87 15.87 -9.44
CA ILE A 149 -3.20 17.12 -9.85
C ILE A 149 -1.68 17.01 -10.05
N SER A 150 -1.02 15.99 -9.51
CA SER A 150 0.44 15.87 -9.60
C SER A 150 0.89 15.33 -10.97
N TYR A 151 2.20 15.29 -11.18
CA TYR A 151 2.84 14.63 -12.33
C TYR A 151 3.14 13.14 -12.08
N GLY A 152 2.77 12.62 -10.90
CA GLY A 152 2.99 11.23 -10.50
C GLY A 152 3.32 11.08 -9.02
N CYS A 153 4.00 12.07 -8.43
CA CYS A 153 4.32 12.10 -7.01
C CYS A 153 3.08 12.02 -6.11
N ILE A 154 3.24 11.39 -4.95
CA ILE A 154 2.20 11.31 -3.92
C ILE A 154 2.41 12.49 -2.97
N ASN A 155 1.44 13.39 -2.86
CA ASN A 155 1.57 14.55 -1.97
C ASN A 155 0.67 14.40 -0.75
N VAL A 156 1.27 14.55 0.43
CA VAL A 156 0.59 14.39 1.73
C VAL A 156 0.54 15.72 2.48
N PRO A 157 -0.40 15.91 3.43
CA PRO A 157 -0.37 17.06 4.34
C PRO A 157 0.97 17.16 5.08
N ILE A 158 1.50 18.38 5.22
CA ILE A 158 2.79 18.66 5.87
C ILE A 158 2.86 18.01 7.26
N ALA A 159 1.80 18.16 8.05
CA ALA A 159 1.76 17.66 9.41
C ALA A 159 1.80 16.13 9.47
N VAL A 160 1.15 15.41 8.54
CA VAL A 160 1.18 13.94 8.46
C VAL A 160 2.56 13.47 8.04
N TYR A 161 3.16 14.15 7.06
CA TYR A 161 4.53 13.84 6.63
C TYR A 161 5.49 13.91 7.81
N ASN A 162 5.50 15.02 8.55
CA ASN A 162 6.48 15.23 9.60
C ASN A 162 6.27 14.28 10.80
N ARG A 163 5.02 14.09 11.25
CA ARG A 163 4.75 13.31 12.47
C ARG A 163 4.78 11.79 12.25
N SER A 164 4.37 11.32 11.07
CA SER A 164 4.13 9.89 10.82
C SER A 164 5.10 9.31 9.81
N LEU A 165 5.26 9.95 8.64
CA LEU A 165 6.09 9.40 7.55
C LEU A 165 7.59 9.62 7.80
N HIS A 166 7.99 10.85 8.10
CA HIS A 166 9.39 11.15 8.42
C HIS A 166 9.83 10.38 9.67
N ALA A 167 9.02 10.41 10.73
CA ALA A 167 9.33 9.69 11.97
C ALA A 167 9.51 8.17 11.75
N ALA A 168 8.66 7.53 10.95
CA ALA A 168 8.74 6.09 10.73
C ALA A 168 9.81 5.68 9.70
N PHE A 169 10.01 6.45 8.64
CA PHE A 169 10.79 5.99 7.48
C PHE A 169 12.22 6.55 7.44
N SER A 170 12.53 7.69 8.08
CA SER A 170 13.83 8.37 7.87
C SER A 170 15.07 7.59 8.35
N SER A 171 14.93 6.65 9.29
CA SER A 171 16.08 5.90 9.85
C SER A 171 16.51 4.71 8.99
N GLY A 172 15.69 4.26 8.04
CA GLY A 172 16.02 3.06 7.28
C GLY A 172 15.00 2.65 6.23
N GLY A 173 14.11 3.54 5.81
CA GLY A 173 13.11 3.30 4.79
C GLY A 173 12.02 2.31 5.20
N GLY A 174 11.25 1.90 4.21
CA GLY A 174 10.14 0.96 4.35
C GLY A 174 9.51 0.64 3.01
N TYR A 175 8.30 0.10 3.01
CA TYR A 175 7.63 -0.29 1.76
C TYR A 175 6.41 0.57 1.45
N ALA A 176 6.18 0.83 0.17
CA ALA A 176 4.91 1.34 -0.32
C ALA A 176 4.23 0.29 -1.19
N TYR A 177 2.94 0.09 -0.95
CA TYR A 177 2.06 -0.72 -1.78
C TYR A 177 1.02 0.20 -2.40
N VAL A 178 1.22 0.54 -3.67
CA VAL A 178 0.31 1.41 -4.41
C VAL A 178 -0.69 0.54 -5.15
N LEU A 179 -1.95 0.60 -4.74
CA LEU A 179 -3.03 -0.22 -5.30
C LEU A 179 -3.41 0.26 -6.70
N PRO A 180 -3.71 -0.65 -7.65
CA PRO A 180 -4.09 -0.25 -8.99
C PRO A 180 -5.46 0.42 -9.00
N GLU A 181 -5.72 1.18 -10.06
CA GLU A 181 -7.05 1.76 -10.30
C GLU A 181 -7.66 1.38 -11.65
N VAL A 182 -6.84 1.00 -12.63
CA VAL A 182 -7.28 0.53 -13.96
C VAL A 182 -7.26 -0.99 -13.99
N GLN A 183 -6.14 -1.59 -13.57
CA GLN A 183 -6.01 -3.03 -13.42
C GLN A 183 -6.78 -3.51 -12.18
N SER A 184 -7.17 -4.78 -12.19
CA SER A 184 -7.66 -5.44 -10.97
C SER A 184 -6.53 -5.62 -9.95
N LEU A 185 -6.88 -5.66 -8.66
CA LEU A 185 -5.91 -5.96 -7.60
C LEU A 185 -5.12 -7.25 -7.87
N ARG A 186 -5.77 -8.28 -8.42
CA ARG A 186 -5.14 -9.57 -8.74
C ARG A 186 -4.17 -9.48 -9.92
N GLN A 187 -4.40 -8.62 -10.91
CA GLN A 187 -3.45 -8.44 -12.02
C GLN A 187 -2.17 -7.76 -11.53
N ALA A 188 -2.29 -6.71 -10.72
CA ALA A 188 -1.13 -6.00 -10.17
C ALA A 188 -0.43 -6.78 -9.03
N PHE A 189 -1.19 -7.54 -8.25
CA PHE A 189 -0.71 -8.32 -7.10
C PHE A 189 -1.30 -9.75 -7.11
N PRO A 190 -0.74 -10.67 -7.91
CA PRO A 190 -1.30 -12.01 -8.14
C PRO A 190 -1.54 -12.85 -6.88
N PHE A 191 -0.76 -12.61 -5.83
CA PHE A 191 -0.78 -13.38 -4.58
C PHE A 191 -1.78 -12.84 -3.53
N VAL A 192 -2.39 -11.68 -3.79
CA VAL A 192 -3.36 -11.07 -2.87
C VAL A 192 -4.74 -11.65 -3.12
N GLN A 193 -5.33 -12.25 -2.08
CA GLN A 193 -6.70 -12.74 -2.12
C GLN A 193 -7.65 -11.72 -1.48
N PRO A 194 -8.74 -11.32 -2.15
CA PRO A 194 -9.74 -10.44 -1.54
C PRO A 194 -10.37 -11.08 -0.30
N LEU A 195 -10.42 -10.35 0.82
CA LEU A 195 -11.03 -10.82 2.06
C LEU A 195 -12.52 -11.18 1.89
N ALA A 196 -13.25 -10.41 1.07
CA ALA A 196 -14.65 -10.70 0.75
C ALA A 196 -14.82 -12.04 0.02
N ALA A 197 -13.89 -12.38 -0.90
CA ALA A 197 -13.91 -13.67 -1.61
C ALA A 197 -13.60 -14.84 -0.67
N ARG A 198 -12.71 -14.64 0.33
CA ARG A 198 -12.44 -15.62 1.40
C ARG A 198 -13.68 -15.88 2.26
N ALA A 199 -14.37 -14.82 2.68
CA ALA A 199 -15.59 -14.94 3.50
C ALA A 199 -16.71 -15.67 2.76
N ALA A 200 -16.88 -15.39 1.45
CA ALA A 200 -17.82 -16.12 0.60
C ALA A 200 -17.44 -17.60 0.42
N ALA A 201 -16.15 -17.89 0.16
CA ALA A 201 -15.65 -19.26 0.01
C ALA A 201 -15.77 -20.07 1.33
N ALA A 202 -15.48 -19.47 2.48
CA ALA A 202 -15.63 -20.11 3.78
C ALA A 202 -17.10 -20.44 4.10
N ARG A 203 -18.04 -19.55 3.74
CA ARG A 203 -19.49 -19.80 3.86
C ARG A 203 -19.97 -20.92 2.94
N ALA A 204 -19.45 -20.98 1.71
CA ALA A 204 -19.78 -22.05 0.76
C ALA A 204 -19.25 -23.42 1.23
N GLN A 205 -18.06 -23.47 1.84
CA GLN A 205 -17.46 -24.68 2.37
C GLN A 205 -18.12 -25.15 3.69
N GLY A 206 -18.62 -24.22 4.52
CA GLY A 206 -19.40 -24.53 5.71
C GLY A 206 -20.85 -25.00 5.43
N GLY A 207 -21.34 -24.85 4.20
CA GLY A 207 -22.70 -25.23 3.79
C GLY A 207 -22.87 -26.68 3.29
N VAL A 208 -21.78 -27.45 3.15
CA VAL A 208 -21.82 -28.83 2.60
C VAL A 208 -21.92 -29.91 3.69
N GLY A 209 -22.07 -29.53 4.97
CA GLY A 209 -22.08 -30.44 6.12
C GLY A 209 -23.46 -30.77 6.70
N GLY A 210 -24.54 -30.84 5.91
CA GLY A 210 -25.89 -31.00 6.46
C GLY A 210 -26.84 -31.83 5.61
N ALA A 211 -26.78 -33.16 5.77
CA ALA A 211 -27.91 -34.11 5.86
C ALA A 211 -27.52 -35.47 5.27
N GLN A 212 -27.14 -36.41 6.14
CA GLN A 212 -27.27 -37.83 5.83
C GLN A 212 -28.21 -38.43 6.88
N PRO A 213 -29.36 -38.99 6.48
CA PRO A 213 -30.34 -39.49 7.44
C PRO A 213 -29.79 -40.75 8.11
N ARG A 214 -29.90 -40.79 9.43
CA ARG A 214 -29.55 -41.95 10.26
C ARG A 214 -30.49 -43.11 9.94
N SER A 215 -29.94 -44.18 9.40
CA SER A 215 -30.53 -45.52 9.48
C SER A 215 -29.61 -46.38 10.35
N ALA A 216 -30.20 -46.91 11.43
CA ALA A 216 -29.55 -47.82 12.35
C ALA A 216 -29.45 -49.22 11.74
N ARG A 217 -28.28 -49.86 11.85
CA ARG A 217 -28.17 -51.30 12.13
C ARG A 217 -26.78 -51.72 12.60
N ALA A 218 -26.79 -52.38 13.75
CA ALA A 218 -26.02 -53.55 14.17
C ALA A 218 -24.49 -53.60 13.91
N GLY A 219 -23.73 -53.51 15.00
CA GLY A 219 -22.70 -54.48 15.39
C GLY A 219 -21.67 -54.89 14.35
N ARG A 220 -20.52 -54.20 14.34
CA ARG A 220 -19.25 -54.80 13.93
C ARG A 220 -18.08 -54.09 14.60
N VAL A 221 -17.36 -54.82 15.44
CA VAL A 221 -16.08 -54.40 16.02
C VAL A 221 -15.08 -54.27 14.86
N LEU A 222 -14.49 -53.10 14.70
CA LEU A 222 -13.38 -52.84 13.77
C LEU A 222 -12.06 -52.80 14.57
N PRO A 223 -10.95 -53.32 14.01
CA PRO A 223 -9.68 -53.42 14.72
C PRO A 223 -8.98 -52.07 14.84
N MET A 224 -8.15 -51.93 15.88
CA MET A 224 -7.26 -50.79 16.10
C MET A 224 -6.39 -50.51 14.86
N ALA A 225 -6.39 -49.25 14.43
CA ALA A 225 -5.45 -48.73 13.44
C ALA A 225 -4.04 -48.60 14.06
N PRO A 226 -2.95 -48.88 13.31
CA PRO A 226 -1.59 -48.65 13.80
C PRO A 226 -1.24 -47.15 13.77
N LEU A 227 -0.39 -46.74 14.71
CA LEU A 227 0.19 -45.39 14.77
C LEU A 227 0.90 -45.03 13.46
N PRO A 228 0.88 -43.75 13.04
CA PRO A 228 1.69 -43.30 11.92
C PRO A 228 3.18 -43.28 12.30
N LEU A 229 4.00 -43.90 11.45
CA LEU A 229 5.46 -43.81 11.50
C LEU A 229 5.92 -42.35 11.32
N LEU A 230 6.77 -41.90 12.25
CA LEU A 230 7.52 -40.65 12.18
C LEU A 230 8.32 -40.61 10.86
N LEU A 231 8.07 -39.58 10.04
CA LEU A 231 8.95 -39.23 8.94
C LEU A 231 10.31 -38.71 9.49
N PRO A 232 11.45 -39.10 8.89
CA PRO A 232 12.76 -38.56 9.28
C PRO A 232 12.88 -37.08 8.87
N PRO A 233 13.74 -36.30 9.57
CA PRO A 233 13.93 -34.89 9.28
C PRO A 233 14.57 -34.69 7.89
N VAL A 234 13.98 -33.79 7.10
CA VAL A 234 14.52 -33.33 5.83
C VAL A 234 15.72 -32.43 6.11
N ALA A 235 16.90 -32.79 5.60
CA ALA A 235 18.11 -31.98 5.71
C ALA A 235 17.95 -30.66 4.93
N PRO A 236 18.49 -29.53 5.42
CA PRO A 236 18.38 -28.26 4.73
C PRO A 236 19.25 -28.26 3.45
N LEU A 237 18.64 -27.90 2.32
CA LEU A 237 19.36 -27.59 1.09
C LEU A 237 20.29 -26.39 1.35
N ALA A 238 21.59 -26.58 1.15
CA ALA A 238 22.56 -25.51 1.14
C ALA A 238 22.29 -24.59 -0.07
N LEU A 239 22.08 -23.30 0.20
CA LEU A 239 21.98 -22.27 -0.84
C LEU A 239 23.35 -22.06 -1.49
N PRO A 240 23.43 -21.91 -2.82
CA PRO A 240 24.70 -21.62 -3.49
C PRO A 240 25.22 -20.24 -3.09
N LEU A 241 26.52 -20.18 -2.83
CA LEU A 241 27.26 -18.95 -2.51
C LEU A 241 27.21 -18.01 -3.73
N VAL A 242 26.62 -16.83 -3.55
CA VAL A 242 26.59 -15.79 -4.59
C VAL A 242 28.00 -15.17 -4.68
N PRO A 243 28.64 -15.14 -5.86
CA PRO A 243 29.94 -14.51 -6.01
C PRO A 243 29.86 -12.98 -5.83
N PRO A 244 30.93 -12.33 -5.33
CA PRO A 244 30.95 -10.89 -5.12
C PRO A 244 30.80 -10.12 -6.44
N VAL A 245 30.04 -9.03 -6.39
CA VAL A 245 29.83 -8.11 -7.51
C VAL A 245 31.13 -7.31 -7.76
N PRO A 246 31.61 -7.19 -9.01
CA PRO A 246 32.80 -6.40 -9.32
C PRO A 246 32.56 -4.89 -9.09
N PRO A 247 33.61 -4.12 -8.75
CA PRO A 247 33.49 -2.68 -8.54
C PRO A 247 33.12 -1.94 -9.83
N VAL A 248 32.29 -0.90 -9.69
CA VAL A 248 31.88 0.00 -10.77
C VAL A 248 33.06 0.91 -11.14
N PRO A 249 33.39 1.06 -12.44
CA PRO A 249 34.45 1.97 -12.87
C PRO A 249 34.10 3.43 -12.57
N ALA A 250 35.11 4.21 -12.17
CA ALA A 250 34.96 5.64 -11.92
C ALA A 250 34.59 6.40 -13.21
N PRO A 251 33.82 7.49 -13.12
CA PRO A 251 33.50 8.32 -14.27
C PRO A 251 34.77 9.02 -14.81
N PRO A 252 34.82 9.32 -16.12
CA PRO A 252 35.92 10.08 -16.71
C PRO A 252 35.96 11.49 -16.12
N VAL A 253 37.18 11.98 -15.91
CA VAL A 253 37.46 13.33 -15.45
C VAL A 253 37.71 14.17 -16.69
N ASP A 254 36.78 15.07 -17.01
CA ASP A 254 36.97 16.20 -17.93
C ASP A 254 36.82 17.50 -17.14
#